data_AF-A0A0C9VAI0-F1
#
_entry.id   AF-A0A0C9VAI0-F1
#
_cell.length_a   1.000
_cell.length_b   1.000
_cell.length_c   1.000
_cell.angle_alpha   90.00
_cell.angle_beta   90.00
_cell.angle_gamma   90.00
#
_symmetry.space_group_name_H-M   'P 1'
#
loop_
_entity.id
_entity.type
_entity.pdbx_description
1 polymer ?
#
loop_
_entity_poly.entity_id
_entity_poly.type
_entity_poly.pdbx_seq_one_letter_code
_entity_poly.pdbx_strand_id
1 'polypeptide(L)'
;MDLQSFRKTKAYGSWDSPIDTDCITQHAIGIEDAIVDITTGAIYHVEKRPAEKGRNTLVDTSTGKDLLPQPWDAKSNQCSYLRRVICLGRKWKIHLLEWRRHEIIYLRWRSAHSNNSSWRYAELYHHPTLSHLFVGVREDHNHPELKNVVMTLVCVNMREPTVTIVAEGGDLYKNPTFSPDGNYVAWIQWNHPEMSWQSALLVVAEVHIKADTFSFKNNEVVAGKHGKSWRNNILG
;
A
#
# COMPACT_ATOMS: atom_id res chain seq x y z
N MET A 1 -42.68 -39.45 -13.00
CA MET A 1 -41.30 -39.74 -12.55
C MET A 1 -41.08 -38.95 -11.28
N ASP A 2 -41.15 -39.64 -10.14
CA ASP A 2 -41.11 -39.05 -8.80
C ASP A 2 -39.71 -38.56 -8.45
N LEU A 3 -39.56 -37.26 -8.19
CA LEU A 3 -38.40 -36.68 -7.53
C LEU A 3 -38.70 -36.53 -6.04
N GLN A 4 -38.73 -37.63 -5.31
CA GLN A 4 -38.62 -37.59 -3.85
C GLN A 4 -37.16 -37.81 -3.44
N SER A 5 -36.41 -36.71 -3.34
CA SER A 5 -35.10 -36.71 -2.70
C SER A 5 -35.27 -36.92 -1.19
N PHE A 6 -35.20 -38.17 -0.73
CA PHE A 6 -35.18 -38.49 0.70
C PHE A 6 -33.91 -37.92 1.36
N ARG A 7 -34.07 -36.91 2.23
CA ARG A 7 -32.99 -36.45 3.11
C ARG A 7 -32.62 -37.59 4.07
N LYS A 8 -31.37 -38.04 4.04
CA LYS A 8 -30.86 -39.07 4.96
C LYS A 8 -30.29 -38.42 6.22
N THR A 9 -30.71 -38.90 7.40
CA THR A 9 -30.10 -38.52 8.68
C THR A 9 -28.72 -39.18 8.81
N LYS A 10 -27.68 -38.40 9.10
CA LYS A 10 -26.34 -38.89 9.48
C LYS A 10 -25.81 -38.11 10.68
N ALA A 11 -24.77 -38.62 11.33
CA ALA A 11 -24.07 -37.92 12.41
C ALA A 11 -23.49 -36.58 11.92
N TYR A 12 -23.40 -35.59 12.82
CA TYR A 12 -22.76 -34.31 12.51
C TYR A 12 -21.34 -34.52 11.97
N GLY A 13 -20.99 -33.84 10.87
CA GLY A 13 -19.70 -33.97 10.19
C GLY A 13 -19.57 -35.12 9.19
N SER A 14 -20.60 -35.95 8.98
CA SER A 14 -20.58 -37.10 8.06
C SER A 14 -21.50 -36.96 6.83
N TRP A 15 -22.07 -35.78 6.64
CA TRP A 15 -22.85 -35.47 5.44
C TRP A 15 -21.94 -35.40 4.23
N ASP A 16 -22.39 -36.00 3.13
CA ASP A 16 -21.68 -35.91 1.87
C ASP A 16 -21.75 -34.45 1.42
N SER A 17 -20.61 -33.78 1.37
CA SER A 17 -20.49 -32.39 0.93
C SER A 17 -20.07 -32.35 -0.54
N PRO A 18 -20.80 -31.65 -1.41
CA PRO A 18 -20.31 -31.36 -2.77
C PRO A 18 -19.18 -30.31 -2.77
N ILE A 19 -18.86 -29.72 -1.62
CA ILE A 19 -17.73 -28.82 -1.41
C ILE A 19 -16.56 -29.67 -0.90
N ASP A 20 -15.59 -29.95 -1.76
CA ASP A 20 -14.32 -30.61 -1.43
C ASP A 20 -13.20 -29.58 -1.20
N THR A 21 -11.99 -30.06 -0.90
CA THR A 21 -10.82 -29.20 -0.66
C THR A 21 -10.40 -28.40 -1.90
N ASP A 22 -10.66 -28.94 -3.09
CA ASP A 22 -10.33 -28.29 -4.35
C ASP A 22 -11.28 -27.12 -4.62
N CYS A 23 -12.57 -27.27 -4.28
CA CYS A 23 -13.57 -26.21 -4.35
C CYS A 23 -13.18 -24.99 -3.50
N ILE A 24 -12.62 -25.22 -2.30
CA ILE A 24 -12.16 -24.16 -1.39
C ILE A 24 -10.93 -23.42 -1.94
N THR A 25 -10.05 -24.13 -2.65
CA THR A 25 -8.78 -23.56 -3.15
C THR A 25 -8.91 -22.91 -4.53
N GLN A 26 -9.83 -23.37 -5.37
CA GLN A 26 -10.02 -22.87 -6.74
C GLN A 26 -10.88 -21.60 -6.83
N HIS A 27 -11.83 -21.38 -5.91
CA HIS A 27 -12.82 -20.29 -6.02
C HIS A 27 -12.51 -19.05 -5.17
N ALA A 28 -11.41 -19.05 -4.42
CA ALA A 28 -11.03 -17.91 -3.59
C ALA A 28 -10.28 -16.85 -4.43
N ILE A 29 -11.01 -16.07 -5.22
CA ILE A 29 -10.49 -14.81 -5.77
C ILE A 29 -10.38 -13.80 -4.63
N GLY A 30 -9.17 -13.61 -4.12
CA GLY A 30 -8.87 -12.58 -3.14
C GLY A 30 -8.55 -11.26 -3.83
N ILE A 31 -9.39 -10.25 -3.65
CA ILE A 31 -9.08 -8.87 -4.02
C ILE A 31 -8.39 -8.21 -2.82
N GLU A 32 -7.13 -7.82 -2.99
CA GLU A 32 -6.30 -7.25 -1.92
C GLU A 32 -6.36 -5.72 -1.88
N ASP A 33 -6.53 -5.07 -3.03
CA ASP A 33 -6.61 -3.61 -3.15
C ASP A 33 -7.37 -3.20 -4.43
N ALA A 34 -7.90 -1.98 -4.44
CA ALA A 34 -8.55 -1.36 -5.59
C ALA A 34 -7.95 0.03 -5.83
N ILE A 35 -7.57 0.29 -7.07
CA ILE A 35 -6.82 1.50 -7.46
C ILE A 35 -7.60 2.21 -8.55
N VAL A 36 -7.85 3.50 -8.34
CA VAL A 36 -8.55 4.35 -9.30
C VAL A 36 -7.56 5.34 -9.89
N ASP A 37 -7.51 5.41 -11.23
CA ASP A 37 -6.88 6.52 -11.91
C ASP A 37 -7.82 7.73 -11.85
N ILE A 38 -7.51 8.70 -11.00
CA ILE A 38 -8.32 9.90 -10.83
C ILE A 38 -8.41 10.77 -12.10
N THR A 39 -7.50 10.60 -13.06
CA THR A 39 -7.50 11.37 -14.31
C THR A 39 -8.42 10.72 -15.35
N THR A 40 -8.41 9.39 -15.45
CA THR A 40 -9.13 8.65 -16.49
C THR A 40 -10.40 7.96 -15.99
N GLY A 41 -10.56 7.83 -14.68
CA GLY A 41 -11.64 7.04 -14.05
C GLY A 41 -11.44 5.52 -14.16
N ALA A 42 -10.34 5.06 -14.75
CA ALA A 42 -10.05 3.64 -14.89
C ALA A 42 -9.85 2.99 -13.51
N ILE A 43 -10.41 1.79 -13.33
CA ILE A 43 -10.31 1.02 -12.09
C ILE A 43 -9.45 -0.20 -12.35
N TYR A 44 -8.52 -0.43 -11.44
CA TYR A 44 -7.66 -1.60 -11.39
C TYR A 44 -7.81 -2.26 -10.02
N HIS A 45 -7.53 -3.55 -9.94
CA HIS A 45 -7.53 -4.25 -8.66
C HIS A 45 -6.34 -5.19 -8.56
N VAL A 46 -5.91 -5.41 -7.32
CA VAL A 46 -4.86 -6.38 -7.01
C VAL A 46 -5.53 -7.69 -6.67
N GLU A 47 -5.25 -8.70 -7.48
CA GLU A 47 -5.89 -10.01 -7.37
C GLU A 47 -4.86 -11.08 -7.00
N LYS A 48 -5.21 -11.89 -6.01
CA LYS A 48 -4.35 -12.99 -5.52
C LYS A 48 -4.38 -14.16 -6.50
N ARG A 49 -3.22 -14.76 -6.73
CA ARG A 49 -3.05 -15.95 -7.57
C ARG A 49 -2.48 -17.12 -6.76
N PRO A 50 -3.31 -17.87 -6.01
CA PRO A 50 -2.84 -19.03 -5.21
C PRO A 50 -2.05 -20.03 -6.05
N ALA A 51 -2.53 -20.33 -7.27
CA ALA A 51 -1.88 -21.23 -8.21
C ALA A 51 -0.54 -20.71 -8.77
N GLU A 52 -0.26 -19.41 -8.67
CA GLU A 52 0.97 -18.78 -9.19
C GLU A 52 1.95 -18.47 -8.06
N LYS A 53 2.22 -19.47 -7.21
CA LYS A 53 3.07 -19.35 -6.01
C LYS A 53 2.60 -18.25 -5.03
N GLY A 54 1.29 -17.98 -5.02
CA GLY A 54 0.67 -17.00 -4.13
C GLY A 54 0.97 -15.54 -4.46
N ARG A 55 1.44 -15.22 -5.68
CA ARG A 55 1.69 -13.83 -6.09
C ARG A 55 0.40 -13.03 -6.17
N ASN A 56 0.53 -11.72 -6.14
CA ASN A 56 -0.54 -10.77 -6.45
C ASN A 56 -0.28 -10.15 -7.82
N THR A 57 -1.31 -10.09 -8.66
CA THR A 57 -1.24 -9.48 -9.98
C THR A 57 -2.08 -8.20 -10.01
N LEU A 58 -1.67 -7.22 -10.81
CA LEU A 58 -2.51 -6.07 -11.10
C LEU A 58 -3.40 -6.40 -12.29
N VAL A 59 -4.70 -6.19 -12.14
CA VAL A 59 -5.71 -6.49 -13.16
C VAL A 59 -6.43 -5.20 -13.55
N ASP A 60 -6.63 -5.00 -14.84
CA ASP A 60 -7.61 -4.03 -15.34
C ASP A 60 -9.02 -4.56 -15.05
N THR A 61 -9.75 -3.87 -14.17
CA THR A 61 -11.08 -4.32 -13.71
C THR A 61 -12.10 -4.39 -14.83
N SER A 62 -11.97 -3.53 -15.86
CA SER A 62 -12.94 -3.48 -16.96
C SER A 62 -12.76 -4.62 -17.96
N THR A 63 -11.53 -5.06 -18.19
CA THR A 63 -11.19 -6.09 -19.18
C THR A 63 -10.88 -7.45 -18.57
N GLY A 64 -10.62 -7.52 -17.26
CA GLY A 64 -10.15 -8.72 -16.57
C GLY A 64 -8.71 -9.11 -16.96
N LYS A 65 -7.97 -8.20 -17.61
CA LYS A 65 -6.63 -8.50 -18.14
C LYS A 65 -5.57 -8.24 -17.08
N ASP A 66 -4.71 -9.23 -16.88
CA ASP A 66 -3.47 -9.10 -16.11
C ASP A 66 -2.54 -8.06 -16.77
N LEU A 67 -2.19 -7.03 -16.00
CA LEU A 67 -1.22 -5.98 -16.37
C LEU A 67 0.18 -6.28 -15.84
N LEU A 68 0.27 -7.15 -14.83
CA LEU A 68 1.53 -7.59 -14.24
C LEU A 68 1.75 -9.09 -14.51
N PRO A 69 2.58 -9.48 -15.50
CA PRO A 69 2.79 -10.88 -15.83
C PRO A 69 3.66 -11.60 -14.77
N GLN A 70 3.71 -12.93 -14.79
CA GLN A 70 4.73 -13.68 -14.04
C GLN A 70 6.15 -13.27 -14.49
N PRO A 71 7.16 -13.29 -13.58
CA PRO A 71 7.09 -13.73 -12.18
C PRO A 71 6.80 -12.59 -11.19
N TRP A 72 6.35 -11.43 -11.66
CA TRP A 72 6.21 -10.22 -10.86
C TRP A 72 5.05 -10.31 -9.85
N ASP A 73 5.28 -9.79 -8.65
CA ASP A 73 4.37 -9.86 -7.51
C ASP A 73 4.11 -8.46 -6.94
N ALA A 74 2.85 -8.03 -6.94
CA ALA A 74 2.40 -6.72 -6.49
C ALA A 74 2.14 -6.62 -4.97
N LYS A 75 2.72 -7.53 -4.18
CA LYS A 75 2.56 -7.61 -2.73
C LYS A 75 3.45 -6.59 -1.99
N SER A 76 2.98 -6.01 -0.86
CA SER A 76 3.87 -5.44 0.16
C SER A 76 4.13 -6.49 1.23
N ASN A 77 5.39 -6.57 1.66
CA ASN A 77 5.78 -7.31 2.86
C ASN A 77 6.34 -6.37 3.93
N GLN A 78 6.07 -5.07 3.75
CA GLN A 78 6.21 -4.02 4.74
C GLN A 78 5.25 -4.33 5.92
N CYS A 79 5.51 -3.77 7.10
CA CYS A 79 4.72 -3.97 8.34
C CYS A 79 3.21 -4.18 8.07
N SER A 80 2.52 -5.05 8.84
CA SER A 80 1.12 -5.47 8.62
C SER A 80 0.09 -4.32 8.46
N TYR A 81 0.49 -3.09 8.77
CA TYR A 81 -0.28 -1.85 8.63
C TYR A 81 -0.16 -1.15 7.26
N LEU A 82 0.85 -1.50 6.43
CA LEU A 82 1.17 -0.84 5.17
C LEU A 82 0.87 -1.77 3.99
N ARG A 83 -0.02 -1.33 3.10
CA ARG A 83 -0.64 -2.22 2.11
C ARG A 83 -0.48 -1.75 0.67
N ARG A 84 -0.26 -0.46 0.44
CA ARG A 84 -0.28 0.09 -0.91
C ARG A 84 1.11 0.08 -1.56
N VAL A 85 1.23 -0.71 -2.62
CA VAL A 85 2.50 -1.01 -3.34
C VAL A 85 2.47 -0.48 -4.77
N ILE A 86 1.29 -0.03 -5.21
CA ILE A 86 1.01 0.35 -6.57
C ILE A 86 0.49 1.78 -6.59
N CYS A 87 1.06 2.60 -7.48
CA CYS A 87 0.55 3.92 -7.76
C CYS A 87 0.47 4.16 -9.27
N LEU A 88 -0.62 4.76 -9.74
CA LEU A 88 -0.80 5.14 -11.14
C LEU A 88 -0.34 6.57 -11.33
N GLY A 89 0.60 6.83 -12.24
CA GLY A 89 0.97 8.16 -12.70
C GLY A 89 0.25 8.55 -13.99
N ARG A 90 0.26 9.85 -14.32
CA ARG A 90 -0.35 10.41 -15.54
C ARG A 90 0.16 9.70 -16.81
N LYS A 91 -0.73 9.50 -17.79
CA LYS A 91 -0.50 8.78 -19.07
C LYS A 91 -0.26 7.26 -18.92
N TRP A 92 -1.04 6.58 -18.08
CA TRP A 92 -1.05 5.10 -17.96
C TRP A 92 0.25 4.49 -17.42
N LYS A 93 1.01 5.27 -16.63
CA LYS A 93 2.28 4.79 -16.06
C LYS A 93 1.99 4.13 -14.73
N ILE A 94 2.04 2.81 -14.68
CA ILE A 94 1.85 2.06 -13.44
C ILE A 94 3.21 1.92 -12.76
N HIS A 95 3.29 2.39 -11.52
CA HIS A 95 4.46 2.25 -10.67
C HIS A 95 4.16 1.14 -9.66
N LEU A 96 4.96 0.08 -9.71
CA LEU A 96 4.83 -1.10 -8.87
C LEU A 96 6.09 -1.19 -8.02
N LEU A 97 5.95 -1.46 -6.73
CA LEU A 97 7.10 -1.90 -5.96
C LEU A 97 7.17 -3.44 -6.00
N GLU A 98 8.29 -3.98 -6.50
CA GLU A 98 8.48 -5.43 -6.50
C GLU A 98 8.98 -5.90 -5.15
N TRP A 99 8.20 -6.80 -4.54
CA TRP A 99 8.52 -7.41 -3.28
C TRP A 99 9.92 -8.07 -3.27
N ARG A 100 10.18 -9.01 -4.18
CA ARG A 100 11.39 -9.85 -4.12
C ARG A 100 12.69 -9.07 -4.31
N ARG A 101 12.62 -7.92 -4.97
CA ARG A 101 13.80 -7.10 -5.28
C ARG A 101 13.89 -5.81 -4.46
N HIS A 102 12.85 -5.45 -3.70
CA HIS A 102 12.75 -4.17 -2.98
C HIS A 102 12.94 -2.95 -3.90
N GLU A 103 12.55 -3.06 -5.16
CA GLU A 103 12.74 -2.03 -6.19
C GLU A 103 11.42 -1.34 -6.55
N ILE A 104 11.48 -0.05 -6.90
CA ILE A 104 10.36 0.65 -7.55
C ILE A 104 10.49 0.45 -9.06
N ILE A 105 9.47 -0.18 -9.65
CA ILE A 105 9.42 -0.63 -11.03
C ILE A 105 8.38 0.15 -11.82
N TYR A 106 8.82 0.64 -12.96
CA TYR A 106 7.98 1.29 -13.96
C TYR A 106 7.38 0.24 -14.90
N LEU A 107 6.07 0.25 -15.14
CA LEU A 107 5.48 -0.43 -16.30
C LEU A 107 5.70 0.40 -17.58
N ARG A 108 6.99 0.55 -17.90
CA ARG A 108 7.66 0.66 -19.20
C ARG A 108 9.18 0.58 -18.91
N TRP A 109 9.57 -0.47 -18.20
CA TRP A 109 10.92 -0.99 -17.94
C TRP A 109 12.03 0.03 -17.65
N ARG A 110 11.90 0.75 -16.53
CA ARG A 110 13.06 1.29 -15.79
C ARG A 110 12.83 1.06 -14.30
N SER A 111 13.77 0.43 -13.63
CA SER A 111 13.81 0.37 -12.17
C SER A 111 14.51 1.62 -11.66
N ALA A 112 13.96 2.26 -10.61
CA ALA A 112 14.78 3.11 -9.76
C ALA A 112 15.32 2.20 -8.67
N HIS A 113 16.61 1.86 -8.77
CA HIS A 113 17.28 1.12 -7.73
C HIS A 113 17.58 2.05 -6.56
N SER A 114 17.12 1.65 -5.38
CA SER A 114 17.83 2.00 -4.15
C SER A 114 19.22 1.35 -4.25
N ASN A 115 20.30 2.13 -4.12
CA ASN A 115 21.65 1.55 -3.99
C ASN A 115 21.83 0.75 -2.69
N ASN A 116 20.84 0.75 -1.79
CA ASN A 116 20.82 0.00 -0.55
C ASN A 116 19.73 -1.09 -0.58
N SER A 117 20.16 -2.35 -0.60
CA SER A 117 19.28 -3.54 -0.60
C SER A 117 18.45 -3.71 0.68
N SER A 118 18.79 -2.97 1.75
CA SER A 118 18.12 -3.00 3.05
C SER A 118 16.99 -1.99 3.17
N TRP A 119 16.80 -1.11 2.19
CA TRP A 119 15.68 -0.17 2.18
C TRP A 119 14.48 -0.76 1.47
N ARG A 120 13.31 -0.52 2.02
CA ARG A 120 12.02 -0.96 1.47
C ARG A 120 11.04 0.21 1.47
N TYR A 121 10.23 0.34 0.42
CA TYR A 121 9.27 1.43 0.29
C TYR A 121 7.83 0.91 0.22
N ALA A 122 6.88 1.65 0.79
CA ALA A 122 5.45 1.36 0.74
C ALA A 122 4.63 2.64 0.81
N GLU A 123 3.31 2.51 0.69
CA GLU A 123 2.36 3.61 0.75
C GLU A 123 2.75 4.72 -0.25
N LEU A 124 3.03 4.34 -1.50
CA LEU A 124 3.44 5.30 -2.53
C LEU A 124 2.22 6.00 -3.14
N TYR A 125 2.27 7.34 -3.17
CA TYR A 125 1.26 8.21 -3.77
C TYR A 125 1.96 9.25 -4.64
N HIS A 126 1.53 9.39 -5.90
CA HIS A 126 2.13 10.31 -6.85
C HIS A 126 1.65 11.75 -6.62
N HIS A 127 2.48 12.72 -6.99
CA HIS A 127 2.08 14.13 -7.02
C HIS A 127 1.09 14.40 -8.17
N PRO A 128 -0.02 15.15 -7.94
CA PRO A 128 -1.11 15.28 -8.90
C PRO A 128 -0.70 15.91 -10.24
N THR A 129 0.17 16.92 -10.22
CA THR A 129 0.66 17.58 -11.43
C THR A 129 2.00 17.02 -11.94
N LEU A 130 2.90 16.63 -11.03
CA LEU A 130 4.25 16.14 -11.30
C LEU A 130 4.37 14.61 -11.10
N SER A 131 3.85 13.84 -12.05
CA SER A 131 3.72 12.36 -11.94
C SER A 131 5.02 11.55 -11.83
N HIS A 132 6.18 12.20 -11.73
CA HIS A 132 7.48 11.57 -11.49
C HIS A 132 7.88 11.63 -10.01
N LEU A 133 7.07 12.27 -9.17
CA LEU A 133 7.29 12.40 -7.74
C LEU A 133 6.31 11.55 -6.97
N PHE A 134 6.82 10.90 -5.93
CA PHE A 134 6.05 10.01 -5.09
C PHE A 134 6.35 10.29 -3.63
N VAL A 135 5.34 10.54 -2.83
CA VAL A 135 5.48 10.43 -1.37
C VAL A 135 5.24 8.99 -0.97
N GLY A 136 5.99 8.50 0.02
CA GLY A 136 5.76 7.19 0.62
C GLY A 136 6.58 6.99 1.87
N VAL A 137 6.52 5.78 2.43
CA VAL A 137 7.22 5.40 3.64
C VAL A 137 8.39 4.51 3.25
N ARG A 138 9.58 4.84 3.75
CA ARG A 138 10.78 4.01 3.68
C ARG A 138 10.98 3.31 5.03
N GLU A 139 11.14 1.99 5.02
CA GLU A 139 11.70 1.23 6.14
C GLU A 139 13.19 0.97 5.91
N ASP A 140 14.01 1.22 6.93
CA ASP A 140 15.41 0.87 6.98
C ASP A 140 15.63 -0.44 7.75
N HIS A 141 16.03 -1.50 7.03
CA HIS A 141 16.33 -2.84 7.57
C HIS A 141 17.84 -3.12 7.68
N ASN A 142 18.70 -2.09 7.77
CA ASN A 142 20.14 -2.30 7.98
C ASN A 142 20.45 -2.95 9.34
N HIS A 143 19.48 -3.04 10.25
CA HIS A 143 19.57 -3.78 11.51
C HIS A 143 18.84 -5.12 11.42
N PRO A 144 19.43 -6.22 11.93
CA PRO A 144 18.84 -7.56 11.83
C PRO A 144 17.59 -7.75 12.71
N GLU A 145 17.42 -6.92 13.75
CA GLU A 145 16.28 -7.01 14.66
C GLU A 145 15.11 -6.12 14.19
N LEU A 146 13.91 -6.70 14.08
CA LEU A 146 12.72 -6.00 13.59
C LEU A 146 12.34 -4.75 14.40
N LYS A 147 12.65 -4.71 15.70
CA LYS A 147 12.38 -3.56 16.57
C LYS A 147 13.26 -2.33 16.27
N ASN A 148 14.34 -2.51 15.51
CA ASN A 148 15.28 -1.44 15.14
C ASN A 148 15.05 -0.96 13.70
N VAL A 149 13.96 -1.40 13.06
CA VAL A 149 13.55 -0.91 11.75
C VAL A 149 13.08 0.54 11.91
N VAL A 150 13.73 1.46 11.22
CA VAL A 150 13.38 2.88 11.25
C VAL A 150 12.47 3.20 10.08
N MET A 151 11.31 3.79 10.35
CA MET A 151 10.44 4.32 9.31
C MET A 151 10.76 5.80 9.06
N THR A 152 10.75 6.20 7.79
CA THR A 152 10.91 7.60 7.38
C THR A 152 9.87 7.92 6.32
N LEU A 153 9.18 9.05 6.44
CA LEU A 153 8.34 9.55 5.35
C LEU A 153 9.24 10.26 4.34
N VAL A 154 9.17 9.85 3.07
CA VAL A 154 10.08 10.28 2.02
C VAL A 154 9.33 10.69 0.75
N CYS A 155 9.95 11.58 -0.01
CA CYS A 155 9.58 11.90 -1.38
C CYS A 155 10.65 11.34 -2.32
N VAL A 156 10.25 10.50 -3.27
CA VAL A 156 11.09 9.89 -4.28
C VAL A 156 10.86 10.60 -5.61
N ASN A 157 11.92 11.15 -6.18
CA ASN A 157 11.94 11.67 -7.53
C ASN A 157 12.41 10.55 -8.48
N MET A 158 11.57 10.16 -9.44
CA MET A 158 11.85 9.10 -10.40
C MET A 158 12.48 9.60 -11.70
N ARG A 159 12.53 10.93 -11.91
CA ARG A 159 13.25 11.54 -13.05
C ARG A 159 14.74 11.57 -12.75
N GLU A 160 15.08 12.05 -11.56
CA GLU A 160 16.43 12.03 -11.00
C GLU A 160 16.33 11.24 -9.69
N PRO A 161 16.85 9.99 -9.62
CA PRO A 161 16.58 9.00 -8.57
C PRO A 161 17.14 9.45 -7.21
N THR A 162 16.49 10.46 -6.65
CA THR A 162 16.81 11.16 -5.43
C THR A 162 15.68 10.96 -4.45
N VAL A 163 16.03 10.92 -3.17
CA VAL A 163 15.09 10.71 -2.08
C VAL A 163 15.26 11.86 -1.09
N THR A 164 14.17 12.56 -0.83
CA THR A 164 14.10 13.67 0.14
C THR A 164 13.29 13.23 1.34
N ILE A 165 13.74 13.56 2.55
CA ILE A 165 12.97 13.30 3.77
C ILE A 165 11.83 14.32 3.86
N VAL A 166 10.61 13.83 4.09
CA VAL A 166 9.41 14.64 4.35
C VAL A 166 9.21 14.79 5.85
N ALA A 167 9.34 13.68 6.59
CA ALA A 167 9.25 13.64 8.04
C ALA A 167 10.05 12.47 8.63
N GLU A 168 10.60 12.68 9.81
CA GLU A 168 11.34 11.70 10.61
C GLU A 168 11.08 11.92 12.11
N GLY A 169 11.50 10.97 12.96
CA GLY A 169 11.36 11.04 14.42
C GLY A 169 10.08 10.41 15.00
N GLY A 170 9.03 10.23 14.20
CA GLY A 170 7.93 9.32 14.51
C GLY A 170 8.29 7.85 14.22
N ASP A 171 7.72 6.92 14.98
CA ASP A 171 7.99 5.48 14.83
C ASP A 171 7.27 4.90 13.61
N LEU A 172 6.03 5.34 13.35
CA LEU A 172 5.21 4.86 12.23
C LEU A 172 4.54 6.00 11.46
N TYR A 173 4.45 5.82 10.14
CA TYR A 173 3.80 6.74 9.20
C TYR A 173 2.84 5.96 8.29
N LYS A 174 1.74 6.58 7.87
CA LYS A 174 0.75 5.94 6.99
C LYS A 174 -0.02 6.96 6.14
N ASN A 175 -0.50 6.50 4.98
CA ASN A 175 -1.40 7.21 4.08
C ASN A 175 -0.95 8.63 3.70
N PRO A 176 0.32 8.85 3.30
CA PRO A 176 0.72 10.17 2.83
C PRO A 176 -0.01 10.55 1.55
N THR A 177 -0.62 11.71 1.52
CA THR A 177 -1.54 12.14 0.45
C THR A 177 -1.26 13.58 0.09
N PHE A 178 -1.00 13.85 -1.18
CA PHE A 178 -0.89 15.22 -1.69
C PHE A 178 -2.26 15.89 -1.74
N SER A 179 -2.30 17.20 -1.49
CA SER A 179 -3.47 18.02 -1.83
C SER A 179 -3.72 18.00 -3.35
N PRO A 180 -4.95 18.28 -3.82
CA PRO A 180 -5.26 18.25 -5.25
C PRO A 180 -4.39 19.16 -6.13
N ASP A 181 -3.94 20.30 -5.58
CA ASP A 181 -3.02 21.23 -6.24
C ASP A 181 -1.53 20.82 -6.09
N GLY A 182 -1.23 19.89 -5.19
CA GLY A 182 0.11 19.38 -4.89
C GLY A 182 0.94 20.26 -3.95
N ASN A 183 0.39 21.37 -3.45
CA ASN A 183 1.12 22.32 -2.60
C ASN A 183 1.24 21.87 -1.14
N TYR A 184 0.53 20.81 -0.76
CA TYR A 184 0.57 20.25 0.59
C TYR A 184 0.65 18.73 0.53
N VAL A 185 1.18 18.13 1.59
CA VAL A 185 1.12 16.69 1.85
C VAL A 185 0.61 16.47 3.26
N ALA A 186 -0.34 15.56 3.42
CA ALA A 186 -0.90 15.15 4.70
C ALA A 186 -0.58 13.68 4.97
N TRP A 187 -0.35 13.30 6.23
CA TRP A 187 -0.14 11.90 6.62
C TRP A 187 -0.61 11.62 8.04
N ILE A 188 -0.74 10.33 8.36
CA ILE A 188 -0.98 9.85 9.72
C ILE A 188 0.35 9.38 10.32
N GLN A 189 0.65 9.78 11.56
CA GLN A 189 1.81 9.27 12.31
C GLN A 189 1.46 8.93 13.75
N TRP A 190 2.19 7.97 14.33
CA TRP A 190 2.09 7.62 15.75
C TRP A 190 3.38 6.99 16.24
N ASN A 191 3.50 6.90 17.57
CA ASN A 191 4.67 6.37 18.25
C ASN A 191 4.28 5.22 19.18
N HIS A 192 5.20 4.29 19.38
CA HIS A 192 5.12 3.29 20.43
C HIS A 192 5.08 3.95 21.81
N PRO A 193 4.43 3.30 22.80
CA PRO A 193 3.76 1.99 22.74
C PRO A 193 2.34 2.03 22.15
N GLU A 194 1.84 3.20 21.74
CA GLU A 194 0.48 3.34 21.25
C GLU A 194 0.31 2.72 19.86
N MET A 195 -0.84 2.10 19.63
CA MET A 195 -1.27 1.68 18.30
C MET A 195 -2.08 2.79 17.63
N SER A 196 -2.16 2.77 16.29
CA SER A 196 -2.86 3.81 15.50
C SER A 196 -4.33 4.03 15.90
N TRP A 197 -5.00 3.04 16.49
CA TRP A 197 -6.37 3.17 17.01
C TRP A 197 -6.46 3.73 18.44
N GLN A 198 -5.34 3.81 19.17
CA GLN A 198 -5.24 4.42 20.50
C GLN A 198 -4.86 5.89 20.40
N SER A 199 -3.85 6.20 19.58
CA SER A 199 -3.35 7.55 19.38
C SER A 199 -2.70 7.66 18.00
N ALA A 200 -3.08 8.70 17.27
CA ALA A 200 -2.46 9.07 16.01
C ALA A 200 -2.58 10.58 15.81
N LEU A 201 -1.66 11.13 15.04
CA LEU A 201 -1.63 12.52 14.63
C LEU A 201 -1.89 12.59 13.12
N LEU A 202 -2.75 13.51 12.71
CA LEU A 202 -2.85 13.96 11.33
C LEU A 202 -1.94 15.18 11.20
N VAL A 203 -0.95 15.10 10.32
CA VAL A 203 0.05 16.14 10.11
C VAL A 203 -0.01 16.60 8.66
N VAL A 204 0.19 17.90 8.45
CA VAL A 204 0.26 18.53 7.12
C VAL A 204 1.59 19.26 6.99
N ALA A 205 2.21 19.19 5.81
CA ALA A 205 3.38 19.97 5.45
C ALA A 205 3.17 20.68 4.10
N GLU A 206 3.76 21.85 3.97
CA GLU A 206 3.86 22.56 2.69
C GLU A 206 4.87 21.89 1.77
N VAL A 207 4.54 21.78 0.49
CA VAL A 207 5.40 21.26 -0.57
C VAL A 207 5.95 22.42 -1.37
N HIS A 208 7.27 22.61 -1.29
CA HIS A 208 7.98 23.66 -2.01
C HIS A 208 8.82 23.05 -3.12
N ILE A 209 8.59 23.52 -4.35
CA ILE A 209 9.21 22.99 -5.56
C ILE A 209 10.00 24.11 -6.22
N LYS A 210 11.33 23.98 -6.28
CA LYS A 210 12.21 24.97 -6.92
C LYS A 210 13.22 24.26 -7.81
N ALA A 211 13.14 24.52 -9.12
CA ALA A 211 14.05 23.95 -10.13
C ALA A 211 14.26 22.43 -9.95
N ASP A 212 13.16 21.67 -9.86
CA ASP A 212 13.13 20.22 -9.62
C ASP A 212 13.73 19.75 -8.26
N THR A 213 14.06 20.66 -7.35
CA THR A 213 14.34 20.37 -5.94
C THR A 213 13.08 20.46 -5.09
N PHE A 214 12.86 19.46 -4.24
CA PHE A 214 11.71 19.38 -3.34
C PHE A 214 12.15 19.67 -1.91
N SER A 215 11.34 20.47 -1.21
CA SER A 215 11.47 20.63 0.23
C SER A 215 10.09 20.64 0.87
N PHE A 216 10.04 20.16 2.10
CA PHE A 216 8.82 20.08 2.90
C PHE A 216 9.03 20.97 4.12
N LYS A 217 8.04 21.81 4.42
CA LYS A 217 8.13 22.81 5.49
C LYS A 217 6.86 22.83 6.31
N ASN A 218 6.97 23.41 7.51
CA ASN A 218 5.85 23.69 8.39
C ASN A 218 5.02 22.44 8.69
N ASN A 219 5.68 21.38 9.19
CA ASN A 219 4.99 20.16 9.61
C ASN A 219 4.09 20.49 10.82
N GLU A 220 2.79 20.67 10.56
CA GLU A 220 1.79 21.08 11.54
C GLU A 220 0.86 19.91 11.86
N VAL A 221 0.69 19.66 13.16
CA VAL A 221 -0.33 18.71 13.65
C VAL A 221 -1.69 19.40 13.60
N VAL A 222 -2.52 19.01 12.64
CA VAL A 222 -3.86 19.61 12.43
C VAL A 222 -4.97 18.85 13.15
N ALA A 223 -4.74 17.59 13.51
CA ALA A 223 -5.67 16.81 14.34
C ALA A 223 -4.96 15.66 15.09
N GLY A 224 -5.63 15.14 16.13
CA GLY A 224 -5.12 14.06 16.97
C GLY A 224 -4.30 14.56 18.16
N LYS A 225 -4.05 13.68 19.13
CA LYS A 225 -3.25 13.95 20.34
C LYS A 225 -2.55 12.67 20.79
N HIS A 226 -1.33 12.81 21.31
CA HIS A 226 -0.64 11.71 21.98
C HIS A 226 -1.42 11.25 23.23
N GLY A 227 -1.54 9.93 23.41
CA GLY A 227 -2.09 9.31 24.63
C GLY A 227 -3.59 9.56 24.89
N LYS A 228 -4.36 10.06 23.91
CA LYS A 228 -5.82 10.24 24.05
C LYS A 228 -6.59 9.32 23.10
N SER A 229 -7.13 8.24 23.65
CA SER A 229 -8.13 7.40 22.98
C SER A 229 -9.51 8.08 23.00
N TRP A 230 -10.25 8.00 21.89
CA TRP A 230 -11.63 8.47 21.79
C TRP A 230 -12.57 7.79 22.80
N ARG A 231 -12.20 6.62 23.33
CA ARG A 231 -12.98 5.88 24.34
C ARG A 231 -13.10 6.63 25.67
N ASN A 232 -12.17 7.53 25.98
CA ASN A 232 -12.20 8.29 27.24
C ASN A 232 -13.23 9.44 27.23
N ASN A 233 -13.90 9.70 26.09
CA ASN A 233 -14.86 10.80 25.96
C ASN A 233 -16.34 10.34 25.90
N ILE A 234 -16.63 9.04 26.01
CA ILE A 234 -18.02 8.51 25.89
C ILE A 234 -18.63 8.19 27.28
N LEU A 235 -17.88 8.40 28.36
CA LEU A 235 -18.36 8.19 29.74
C LEU A 235 -18.23 9.44 30.63
N GLY A 236 -18.26 10.63 30.03
CA GLY A 236 -18.26 11.91 30.74
C GLY A 236 -19.62 12.57 30.74
#